data_AF-A0A7K6GPY9-F1
#
_entry.id   AF-A0A7K6GPY9-F1
#
_cell.length_a   1.000
_cell.length_b   1.000
_cell.length_c   1.000
_cell.angle_alpha   90.00
_cell.angle_beta   90.00
_cell.angle_gamma   90.00
#
_symmetry.space_group_name_H-M   'P 1'
#
loop_
_entity.id
_entity.type
_entity.pdbx_description
1 polymer ?
#
loop_
_entity_poly.entity_id
_entity_poly.type
_entity_poly.pdbx_seq_one_letter_code
_entity_poly.pdbx_strand_id
1 'polypeptide(L)'
;MAAAGWYHGDISQVVAEELLAKAGRDGSFLVRDSESVKGAYALCLLFQRHVYTYRILPDDEGLLSVQTIQGIQAKCFHTLPDLIGAYQHPSNGLVTPLLHPVHRARPDEDSDGEDARGWGHTVPCPGAPAAGRTHIPQQLHQRLQEQVHSSPASDFTGLMAEYLTHHMQLDLEALCRGHPQLRHLSTALATACRALHSEIDLTLACLETLAKVFDTPVSPRSPAREQVSPPTAPRGPPHGFLSSDPDLELLLNKISTVNHLLSSLEKKVLKSLQEMVTRHNLALPSVAAAPPPAARPLAVQSFEVKVGKSQRVALTVDVESGTVTVTKRGSGSPEEVIPQDKILQLIKYQSVQGKVRLVCARENQKSLSRDFIFPSARKREAFCQLLQLMRIQHSNLDEPELISVYVGTWNMGSAPPPRSLASWLTSRGLGRTQDETTSCIPHDIYVIGTQENSLGDREWVEFLCASLKTLMAIDYRVVALQCLWSIKIVVLVKPEHQRRISHVHTSSVKTGIANTLGTGG
;
A
#
# COMPACT_ATOMS: atom_id res chain seq x y z
N MET A 1 44.66 10.50 -25.37
CA MET A 1 44.69 9.79 -24.06
C MET A 1 44.32 8.35 -24.33
N ALA A 2 45.19 7.40 -23.98
CA ALA A 2 44.90 5.97 -24.14
C ALA A 2 43.58 5.64 -23.42
N ALA A 3 42.60 5.09 -24.13
CA ALA A 3 41.31 4.76 -23.58
C ALA A 3 41.52 3.72 -22.47
N ALA A 4 41.43 4.16 -21.22
CA ALA A 4 41.51 3.26 -20.08
C ALA A 4 40.41 2.21 -20.26
N GLY A 5 40.74 0.91 -20.15
CA GLY A 5 39.84 -0.17 -20.56
C GLY A 5 38.46 -0.13 -19.90
N TRP A 6 38.35 0.50 -18.72
CA TRP A 6 37.13 0.72 -17.95
C TRP A 6 36.26 1.90 -18.42
N TYR A 7 36.72 2.74 -19.34
CA TYR A 7 35.94 3.86 -19.88
C TYR A 7 35.30 3.50 -21.22
N HIS A 8 33.96 3.55 -21.26
CA HIS A 8 33.17 3.07 -22.40
C HIS A 8 32.60 4.19 -23.27
N GLY A 9 32.75 5.45 -22.86
CA GLY A 9 32.22 6.61 -23.59
C GLY A 9 30.69 6.65 -23.57
N ASP A 10 30.09 7.07 -24.68
CA ASP A 10 28.63 7.20 -24.85
C ASP A 10 27.94 5.85 -25.05
N ILE A 11 27.87 5.06 -23.97
CA ILE A 11 27.02 3.86 -23.89
C ILE A 11 25.81 4.14 -23.01
N SER A 12 24.67 3.54 -23.35
CA SER A 12 23.46 3.69 -22.56
C SER A 12 23.56 2.97 -21.21
N GLN A 13 22.77 3.41 -20.25
CA GLN A 13 22.68 2.80 -18.94
C GLN A 13 22.36 1.30 -19.03
N VAL A 14 21.44 0.93 -19.92
CA VAL A 14 21.02 -0.46 -20.13
C VAL A 14 22.19 -1.32 -20.60
N VAL A 15 23.00 -0.82 -21.54
CA VAL A 15 24.19 -1.54 -22.04
C VAL A 15 25.26 -1.68 -20.95
N ALA A 16 25.46 -0.64 -20.13
CA ALA A 16 26.38 -0.71 -18.99
C ALA A 16 25.93 -1.75 -17.95
N GLU A 17 24.63 -1.83 -17.66
CA GLU A 17 24.04 -2.81 -16.75
C GLU A 17 24.20 -4.24 -17.27
N GLU A 18 23.97 -4.48 -18.56
CA GLU A 18 24.17 -5.79 -19.20
C GLU A 18 25.64 -6.24 -19.13
N LEU A 19 26.58 -5.34 -19.41
CA LEU A 19 28.02 -5.63 -19.34
C LEU A 19 28.47 -6.00 -17.92
N LEU A 20 27.95 -5.28 -16.92
CA LEU A 20 28.23 -5.56 -15.51
C LEU A 20 27.55 -6.85 -15.05
N ALA A 21 26.29 -7.09 -15.44
CA ALA A 21 25.58 -8.33 -15.14
C ALA A 21 26.30 -9.56 -15.74
N LYS A 22 26.84 -9.43 -16.97
CA LYS A 22 27.67 -10.46 -17.60
C LYS A 22 29.00 -10.68 -16.87
N ALA A 23 29.59 -9.64 -16.29
CA ALA A 23 30.83 -9.76 -15.49
C ALA A 23 30.59 -10.52 -14.16
N GLY A 24 29.42 -10.36 -13.55
CA GLY A 24 28.91 -11.21 -12.47
C GLY A 24 29.71 -11.23 -11.16
N ARG A 25 30.71 -10.34 -11.01
CA ARG A 25 31.60 -10.25 -9.84
C ARG A 25 31.42 -8.95 -9.09
N ASP A 26 31.23 -9.03 -7.78
CA ASP A 26 31.14 -7.84 -6.92
C ASP A 26 32.42 -7.00 -6.99
N GLY A 27 32.27 -5.68 -7.04
CA GLY A 27 33.36 -4.74 -7.30
C GLY A 27 33.69 -4.56 -8.78
N SER A 28 32.93 -5.18 -9.70
CA SER A 28 33.07 -4.92 -11.13
C SER A 28 32.57 -3.53 -11.49
N PHE A 29 33.31 -2.77 -12.29
CA PHE A 29 32.95 -1.39 -12.60
C PHE A 29 33.32 -0.95 -14.02
N LEU A 30 32.64 0.10 -14.49
CA LEU A 30 32.96 0.83 -15.70
C LEU A 30 32.51 2.29 -15.57
N VAL A 31 33.05 3.18 -16.42
CA VAL A 31 32.66 4.59 -16.51
C VAL A 31 32.13 4.88 -17.90
N ARG A 32 31.02 5.62 -17.98
CA ARG A 32 30.39 6.05 -19.22
C ARG A 32 30.08 7.56 -19.18
N ASP A 33 29.74 8.11 -20.33
CA ASP A 33 29.25 9.49 -20.42
C ASP A 33 27.82 9.60 -19.89
N SER A 34 27.50 10.72 -19.24
CA SER A 34 26.16 10.95 -18.69
C SER A 34 25.16 11.30 -19.80
N GLU A 35 24.13 10.48 -19.98
CA GLU A 35 23.01 10.74 -20.92
C GLU A 35 22.22 12.01 -20.58
N SER A 36 22.22 12.41 -19.30
CA SER A 36 21.36 13.49 -18.79
C SER A 36 22.06 14.84 -18.68
N VAL A 37 23.39 14.86 -18.59
CA VAL A 37 24.18 16.09 -18.35
C VAL A 37 25.44 16.04 -19.21
N LYS A 38 25.54 16.95 -20.18
CA LYS A 38 26.72 17.07 -21.06
C LYS A 38 27.96 17.43 -20.24
N GLY A 39 29.05 16.70 -20.45
CA GLY A 39 30.34 16.90 -19.77
C GLY A 39 30.44 16.23 -18.39
N ALA A 40 29.40 15.53 -17.94
CA ALA A 40 29.43 14.70 -16.73
C ALA A 40 29.64 13.22 -17.07
N TYR A 41 30.13 12.45 -16.11
CA TYR A 41 30.33 11.00 -16.25
C TYR A 41 29.46 10.23 -15.27
N ALA A 42 29.23 8.96 -15.57
CA ALA A 42 28.54 8.02 -14.72
C ALA A 42 29.45 6.82 -14.43
N LEU A 43 29.76 6.58 -13.16
CA LEU A 43 30.47 5.41 -12.66
C LEU A 43 29.47 4.31 -12.31
N CYS A 44 29.50 3.21 -13.05
CA CYS A 44 28.63 2.06 -12.83
C CYS A 44 29.42 0.96 -12.10
N LEU A 45 28.92 0.45 -10.98
CA LEU A 45 29.56 -0.49 -10.08
C LEU A 45 28.60 -1.63 -9.72
N LEU A 46 28.99 -2.87 -9.93
CA LEU A 46 28.23 -4.05 -9.52
C LEU A 46 28.57 -4.45 -8.08
N PHE A 47 27.55 -4.61 -7.25
CA PHE A 47 27.68 -5.17 -5.91
C PHE A 47 26.39 -5.90 -5.51
N GLN A 48 26.49 -7.09 -4.94
CA GLN A 48 25.34 -7.91 -4.54
C GLN A 48 24.27 -8.05 -5.64
N ARG A 49 24.71 -8.28 -6.88
CA ARG A 49 23.84 -8.38 -8.09
C ARG A 49 23.06 -7.11 -8.45
N HIS A 50 23.38 -5.97 -7.84
CA HIS A 50 22.82 -4.67 -8.18
C HIS A 50 23.88 -3.78 -8.82
N VAL A 51 23.51 -3.06 -9.88
CA VAL A 51 24.37 -2.06 -10.51
C VAL A 51 24.08 -0.69 -9.90
N TYR A 52 25.07 -0.17 -9.17
CA TYR A 52 25.06 1.17 -8.58
C TYR A 52 25.66 2.15 -9.57
N THR A 53 24.92 3.21 -9.91
CA THR A 53 25.41 4.27 -10.80
C THR A 53 25.63 5.55 -9.99
N TYR A 54 26.88 6.01 -9.92
CA TYR A 54 27.30 7.23 -9.25
C TYR A 54 27.57 8.32 -10.29
N ARG A 55 27.07 9.54 -10.03
CA ARG A 55 27.30 10.69 -10.91
C ARG A 55 28.64 11.34 -10.56
N ILE A 56 29.45 11.57 -11.58
CA ILE A 56 30.69 12.32 -11.51
C ILE A 56 30.45 13.67 -12.19
N LEU A 57 30.45 14.74 -11.40
CA LEU A 57 30.19 16.10 -11.87
C LEU A 57 31.47 16.94 -11.79
N PRO A 58 31.77 17.75 -12.82
CA PRO A 58 32.76 18.81 -12.70
C PRO A 58 32.19 19.95 -11.85
N ASP A 59 33.01 20.51 -10.95
CA ASP A 59 32.71 21.75 -10.25
C ASP A 59 33.09 23.00 -11.06
N ASP A 60 32.87 24.19 -10.50
CA ASP A 60 33.17 25.48 -11.14
C ASP A 60 34.67 25.68 -11.43
N GLU A 61 35.54 24.89 -10.80
CA GLU A 61 37.01 24.89 -10.98
C GLU A 61 37.49 23.76 -11.92
N GLY A 62 36.55 22.94 -12.42
CA GLY A 62 36.81 21.83 -13.33
C GLY A 62 37.24 20.52 -12.65
N LEU A 63 37.14 20.42 -11.33
CA LEU A 63 37.45 19.21 -10.56
C LEU A 63 36.25 18.26 -10.54
N LEU A 64 36.54 16.98 -10.71
CA LEU A 64 35.56 15.91 -10.73
C LEU A 64 35.26 15.42 -9.31
N SER A 65 33.99 15.38 -8.94
CA SER A 65 33.55 14.82 -7.66
C SER A 65 32.46 13.78 -7.86
N VAL A 66 32.50 12.71 -7.06
CA VAL A 66 31.44 11.70 -7.02
C VAL A 66 30.37 12.14 -6.03
N GLN A 67 29.12 12.18 -6.47
CA GLN A 67 28.00 12.52 -5.59
C GLN A 67 27.66 11.31 -4.68
N THR A 68 28.15 11.33 -3.44
CA THR A 68 27.89 10.31 -2.40
C THR A 68 26.68 10.68 -1.53
N ILE A 69 26.23 9.75 -0.67
CA ILE A 69 25.12 9.98 0.29
C ILE A 69 25.40 11.16 1.25
N GLN A 70 24.35 11.84 1.70
CA GLN A 70 24.43 13.04 2.55
C GLN A 70 25.16 12.75 3.88
N GLY A 71 26.25 13.47 4.14
CA GLY A 71 27.03 13.40 5.39
C GLY A 71 28.52 13.09 5.22
N ILE A 72 28.97 12.71 4.02
CA ILE A 72 30.39 12.47 3.69
C ILE A 72 30.91 13.64 2.85
N GLN A 73 32.07 14.21 3.21
CA GLN A 73 32.69 15.29 2.41
C GLN A 73 33.03 14.80 1.00
N ALA A 74 32.54 15.51 -0.01
CA ALA A 74 32.86 15.23 -1.40
C ALA A 74 34.36 15.44 -1.64
N LYS A 75 35.03 14.41 -2.15
CA LYS A 75 36.43 14.50 -2.58
C LYS A 75 36.47 14.97 -4.04
N CYS A 76 37.27 15.99 -4.34
CA CYS A 76 37.45 16.54 -5.68
C CYS A 76 38.76 16.05 -6.30
N PHE A 77 38.74 15.71 -7.59
CA PHE A 77 39.85 15.12 -8.33
C PHE A 77 40.08 15.82 -9.67
N HIS A 78 41.34 15.93 -10.10
CA HIS A 78 41.70 16.64 -11.34
C HIS A 78 41.46 15.78 -12.60
N THR A 79 41.50 14.45 -12.48
CA THR A 79 41.31 13.53 -13.60
C THR A 79 40.46 12.30 -13.21
N LEU A 80 39.78 11.69 -14.19
CA LEU A 80 39.01 10.46 -13.98
C LEU A 80 39.87 9.29 -13.47
N PRO A 81 41.10 9.04 -13.99
CA PRO A 81 41.97 8.00 -13.44
C PRO A 81 42.32 8.20 -11.96
N ASP A 82 42.59 9.44 -11.52
CA ASP A 82 42.90 9.74 -10.12
C ASP A 82 41.69 9.48 -9.21
N LEU A 83 40.50 9.84 -9.69
CA LEU A 83 39.23 9.53 -9.02
C LEU A 83 39.07 8.00 -8.87
N ILE A 84 39.21 7.25 -9.96
CA ILE A 84 39.09 5.78 -9.93
C ILE A 84 40.11 5.17 -8.96
N GLY A 85 41.37 5.61 -8.98
CA GLY A 85 42.41 5.14 -8.06
C GLY A 85 42.04 5.38 -6.59
N ALA A 86 41.48 6.53 -6.25
CA ALA A 86 41.03 6.81 -4.88
C ALA A 86 39.91 5.87 -4.43
N TYR A 87 38.96 5.55 -5.30
CA TYR A 87 37.81 4.69 -5.00
C TYR A 87 38.11 3.17 -5.07
N GLN A 88 39.34 2.77 -5.43
CA GLN A 88 39.80 1.37 -5.29
C GLN A 88 40.09 0.99 -3.83
N HIS A 89 40.26 1.98 -2.94
CA HIS A 89 40.49 1.74 -1.52
C HIS A 89 39.18 1.74 -0.70
N PRO A 90 39.08 0.94 0.39
CA PRO A 90 37.94 0.93 1.29
C PRO A 90 37.62 2.29 1.93
N SER A 91 36.42 2.42 2.48
CA SER A 91 35.94 3.57 3.28
C SER A 91 35.90 4.94 2.59
N ASN A 92 35.64 4.97 1.28
CA ASN A 92 35.55 6.23 0.51
C ASN A 92 34.13 6.63 0.08
N GLY A 93 33.07 5.98 0.60
CA GLY A 93 31.68 6.39 0.39
C GLY A 93 30.95 5.72 -0.79
N LEU A 94 31.57 4.73 -1.45
CA LEU A 94 30.89 3.78 -2.34
C LEU A 94 30.42 2.56 -1.56
N VAL A 95 29.47 1.81 -2.14
CA VAL A 95 28.91 0.60 -1.55
C VAL A 95 29.95 -0.52 -1.40
N THR A 96 30.94 -0.56 -2.30
CA THR A 96 32.10 -1.45 -2.27
C THR A 96 33.26 -0.77 -3.00
N PRO A 97 34.54 -1.10 -2.73
CA PRO A 97 35.66 -0.56 -3.51
C PRO A 97 35.60 -0.98 -4.98
N LEU A 98 36.22 -0.19 -5.85
CA LEU A 98 36.39 -0.55 -7.26
C LEU A 98 37.47 -1.64 -7.38
N LEU A 99 37.11 -2.85 -7.82
CA LEU A 99 38.02 -4.00 -7.83
C LEU A 99 38.31 -4.54 -9.23
N HIS A 100 37.29 -4.63 -10.08
CA HIS A 100 37.38 -5.33 -11.35
C HIS A 100 36.93 -4.46 -12.54
N PRO A 101 37.85 -3.86 -13.32
CA PRO A 101 37.46 -3.05 -14.47
C PRO A 101 36.87 -3.92 -15.60
N VAL A 102 35.66 -3.57 -16.05
CA VAL A 102 35.03 -4.20 -17.21
C VAL A 102 35.54 -3.54 -18.48
N HIS A 103 36.15 -4.33 -19.36
CA HIS A 103 36.82 -3.83 -20.56
C HIS A 103 35.86 -3.71 -21.73
N ARG A 104 35.98 -2.64 -22.53
CA ARG A 104 35.27 -2.52 -23.80
C ARG A 104 35.78 -3.57 -24.80
N ALA A 105 34.87 -4.35 -25.37
CA ALA A 105 35.20 -5.23 -26.49
C ALA A 105 35.60 -4.37 -27.71
N ARG A 106 36.81 -4.58 -28.24
CA ARG A 106 37.25 -3.93 -29.47
C ARG A 106 36.60 -4.66 -30.66
N PRO A 107 36.10 -3.95 -31.68
CA PRO A 107 35.75 -4.58 -32.95
C PRO A 107 37.02 -5.00 -33.68
N ASP A 108 37.06 -6.28 -34.05
CA ASP A 108 37.84 -6.94 -35.10
C ASP A 108 39.33 -7.22 -34.89
N GLU A 109 39.66 -8.50 -34.66
CA GLU A 109 40.69 -9.22 -35.42
C GLU A 109 40.16 -10.64 -35.69
N ASP A 110 39.66 -10.86 -36.90
CA ASP A 110 39.62 -12.18 -37.52
C ASP A 110 41.04 -12.74 -37.54
N SER A 111 41.26 -13.91 -36.93
CA SER A 111 42.43 -14.73 -37.22
C SER A 111 41.96 -16.16 -37.47
N ASP A 112 41.72 -16.43 -38.75
CA ASP A 112 41.94 -17.75 -39.35
C ASP A 112 43.32 -18.28 -38.96
N GLY A 113 43.44 -19.61 -38.84
CA GLY A 113 44.75 -20.27 -38.77
C GLY A 113 44.75 -21.55 -37.95
N GLU A 114 44.62 -22.67 -38.65
CA GLU A 114 44.95 -24.03 -38.26
C GLU A 114 46.27 -24.13 -37.46
N ASP A 115 46.36 -25.01 -36.46
CA ASP A 115 47.16 -26.22 -36.62
C ASP A 115 47.12 -27.20 -35.44
N ALA A 116 47.26 -28.46 -35.82
CA ALA A 116 47.12 -29.67 -35.06
C ALA A 116 48.14 -29.86 -33.90
N ARG A 117 47.68 -30.63 -32.89
CA ARG A 117 48.33 -31.78 -32.20
C ARG A 117 47.76 -31.92 -30.78
N GLY A 118 47.26 -33.06 -30.29
CA GLY A 118 47.21 -34.41 -30.83
C GLY A 118 46.38 -35.33 -29.93
N TRP A 119 45.97 -36.44 -30.54
CA TRP A 119 45.64 -37.78 -30.00
C TRP A 119 44.57 -37.90 -28.88
N GLY A 120 43.51 -38.70 -29.03
CA GLY A 120 43.28 -39.77 -29.98
C GLY A 120 41.82 -40.18 -30.07
N HIS A 121 41.47 -40.60 -31.28
CA HIS A 121 40.23 -41.31 -31.60
C HIS A 121 40.33 -42.77 -31.16
N THR A 122 39.30 -43.24 -30.45
CA THR A 122 38.75 -44.58 -30.64
C THR A 122 37.39 -44.43 -31.33
N VAL A 123 37.25 -45.12 -32.45
CA VAL A 123 36.10 -45.13 -33.37
C VAL A 123 34.95 -45.97 -32.79
N PRO A 124 33.67 -45.72 -33.18
CA PRO A 124 32.48 -46.20 -32.48
C PRO A 124 31.95 -47.55 -33.02
N CYS A 125 31.27 -48.31 -32.16
CA CYS A 125 30.45 -49.46 -32.56
C CYS A 125 28.95 -49.18 -32.29
N PRO A 126 28.06 -49.40 -33.27
CA PRO A 126 26.61 -49.30 -33.09
C PRO A 126 25.98 -50.65 -32.71
N GLY A 127 25.10 -50.64 -31.71
CA GLY A 127 24.29 -51.79 -31.32
C GLY A 127 23.29 -51.44 -30.22
N ALA A 128 22.01 -51.35 -30.59
CA ALA A 128 20.82 -51.05 -29.76
C ALA A 128 20.60 -52.06 -28.60
N PRO A 129 19.66 -51.88 -27.63
CA PRO A 129 18.49 -50.99 -27.64
C PRO A 129 18.12 -50.24 -26.33
N ALA A 130 17.27 -49.23 -26.50
CA ALA A 130 16.24 -48.68 -25.61
C ALA A 130 16.41 -48.77 -24.08
N ALA A 131 16.59 -47.61 -23.44
CA ALA A 131 15.95 -47.31 -22.15
C ALA A 131 15.81 -45.79 -21.98
N GLY A 132 14.60 -45.28 -22.17
CA GLY A 132 14.25 -43.93 -21.76
C GLY A 132 14.31 -43.82 -20.24
N ARG A 133 15.14 -42.93 -19.72
CA ARG A 133 15.00 -42.33 -18.39
C ARG A 133 15.97 -41.15 -18.25
N THR A 134 15.51 -40.14 -17.50
CA THR A 134 16.23 -38.96 -16.96
C THR A 134 16.34 -37.66 -17.78
N HIS A 135 15.29 -37.24 -18.50
CA HIS A 135 15.18 -35.83 -18.95
C HIS A 135 14.46 -34.88 -17.95
N ILE A 136 13.83 -35.44 -16.92
CA ILE A 136 13.08 -34.70 -15.88
C ILE A 136 13.99 -34.02 -14.83
N PRO A 137 15.13 -34.58 -14.39
CA PRO A 137 15.95 -33.95 -13.35
C PRO A 137 16.53 -32.60 -13.75
N GLN A 138 16.91 -32.40 -15.02
CA GLN A 138 17.55 -31.17 -15.47
C GLN A 138 16.58 -29.99 -15.59
N GLN A 139 15.35 -30.22 -16.08
CA GLN A 139 14.34 -29.17 -16.14
C GLN A 139 13.84 -28.77 -14.76
N LEU A 140 13.68 -29.72 -13.84
CA LEU A 140 13.31 -29.43 -12.44
C LEU A 140 14.45 -28.67 -11.73
N HIS A 141 15.70 -29.06 -11.96
CA HIS A 141 16.88 -28.36 -11.43
C HIS A 141 16.98 -26.91 -11.94
N GLN A 142 16.72 -26.68 -13.23
CA GLN A 142 16.75 -25.35 -13.84
C GLN A 142 15.61 -24.44 -13.35
N ARG A 143 14.40 -25.00 -13.18
CA ARG A 143 13.24 -24.27 -12.65
C ARG A 143 13.34 -23.98 -11.16
N LEU A 144 13.99 -24.85 -10.39
CA LEU A 144 14.30 -24.60 -8.97
C LEU A 144 15.45 -23.59 -8.80
N GLN A 145 16.48 -23.60 -9.66
CA GLN A 145 17.51 -22.55 -9.69
C GLN A 145 16.91 -21.16 -9.99
N GLU A 146 15.91 -21.08 -10.87
CA GLU A 146 15.19 -19.83 -11.15
C GLU A 146 14.37 -19.33 -9.94
N GLN A 147 13.86 -20.22 -9.06
CA GLN A 147 13.15 -19.85 -7.84
C GLN A 147 14.05 -19.58 -6.62
N VAL A 148 15.25 -20.15 -6.55
CA VAL A 148 16.24 -19.90 -5.46
C VAL A 148 16.78 -18.46 -5.52
N HIS A 149 16.60 -17.75 -6.62
CA HIS A 149 17.04 -16.36 -6.78
C HIS A 149 16.03 -15.30 -6.31
N SER A 150 14.88 -15.68 -5.74
CA SER A 150 13.89 -14.70 -5.24
C SER A 150 13.97 -14.36 -3.74
N SER A 151 14.83 -15.00 -2.92
CA SER A 151 15.16 -14.53 -1.55
C SER A 151 16.20 -15.44 -0.87
N PRO A 152 17.37 -14.95 -0.43
CA PRO A 152 18.25 -15.71 0.45
C PRO A 152 18.10 -15.18 1.88
N ALA A 153 17.20 -15.78 2.67
CA ALA A 153 17.06 -15.41 4.08
C ALA A 153 16.66 -16.57 5.03
N SER A 154 16.84 -17.83 4.65
CA SER A 154 16.55 -18.94 5.58
C SER A 154 17.45 -20.14 5.33
N ASP A 155 18.03 -20.69 6.40
CA ASP A 155 18.75 -21.96 6.45
C ASP A 155 17.96 -23.10 5.76
N PHE A 156 16.63 -22.98 5.72
CA PHE A 156 15.72 -23.85 4.98
C PHE A 156 16.05 -23.95 3.48
N THR A 157 16.35 -22.81 2.83
CA THR A 157 16.60 -22.77 1.38
C THR A 157 17.91 -23.46 1.02
N GLY A 158 18.92 -23.32 1.89
CA GLY A 158 20.20 -24.04 1.76
C GLY A 158 20.03 -25.55 1.91
N LEU A 159 19.29 -26.00 2.92
CA LEU A 159 19.02 -27.42 3.18
C LEU A 159 18.18 -28.07 2.07
N MET A 160 17.20 -27.34 1.50
CA MET A 160 16.42 -27.85 0.37
C MET A 160 17.23 -27.89 -0.93
N ALA A 161 18.13 -26.91 -1.15
CA ALA A 161 19.05 -26.95 -2.27
C ALA A 161 19.99 -28.16 -2.18
N GLU A 162 20.54 -28.45 -0.99
CA GLU A 162 21.39 -29.62 -0.73
C GLU A 162 20.67 -30.95 -0.97
N TYR A 163 19.40 -31.06 -0.56
CA TYR A 163 18.57 -32.22 -0.88
C TYR A 163 18.43 -32.42 -2.39
N LEU A 164 18.08 -31.35 -3.12
CA LEU A 164 17.85 -31.40 -4.56
C LEU A 164 19.12 -31.71 -5.35
N THR A 165 20.29 -31.25 -4.89
CA THR A 165 21.56 -31.49 -5.55
C THR A 165 22.17 -32.85 -5.23
N HIS A 166 22.03 -33.36 -4.00
CA HIS A 166 22.81 -34.50 -3.52
C HIS A 166 21.98 -35.70 -3.10
N HIS A 167 20.74 -35.51 -2.66
CA HIS A 167 19.94 -36.57 -2.04
C HIS A 167 18.68 -36.98 -2.81
N MET A 168 18.21 -36.17 -3.76
CA MET A 168 17.06 -36.47 -4.62
C MET A 168 17.26 -37.75 -5.44
N GLN A 169 18.48 -38.01 -5.91
CA GLN A 169 18.79 -39.22 -6.69
C GLN A 169 18.67 -40.50 -5.84
N LEU A 170 19.04 -40.43 -4.55
CA LEU A 170 18.95 -41.56 -3.62
C LEU A 170 17.49 -41.95 -3.34
N ASP A 171 16.62 -40.95 -3.16
CA ASP A 171 15.18 -41.18 -3.00
C ASP A 171 14.53 -41.72 -4.29
N LEU A 172 14.95 -41.23 -5.46
CA LEU A 172 14.44 -41.70 -6.75
C LEU A 172 14.83 -43.16 -7.03
N GLU A 173 16.05 -43.55 -6.67
CA GLU A 173 16.51 -44.94 -6.74
C GLU A 173 15.76 -45.85 -5.76
N ALA A 174 15.53 -45.40 -4.53
CA ALA A 174 14.74 -46.13 -3.54
C ALA A 174 13.30 -46.36 -4.03
N LEU A 175 12.69 -45.34 -4.64
CA LEU A 175 11.36 -45.43 -5.26
C LEU A 175 11.34 -46.44 -6.41
N CYS A 176 12.37 -46.44 -7.26
CA CYS A 176 12.52 -47.40 -8.36
C CYS A 176 12.73 -48.84 -7.88
N ARG A 177 13.30 -49.03 -6.68
CA ARG A 177 13.47 -50.33 -6.02
C ARG A 177 12.22 -50.77 -5.23
N GLY A 178 11.11 -50.04 -5.32
CA GLY A 178 9.85 -50.39 -4.68
C GLY A 178 9.73 -49.94 -3.23
N HIS A 179 10.60 -49.05 -2.75
CA HIS A 179 10.47 -48.43 -1.44
C HIS A 179 9.73 -47.09 -1.57
N PRO A 180 8.47 -46.97 -1.11
CA PRO A 180 7.65 -45.77 -1.29
C PRO A 180 8.01 -44.62 -0.33
N GLN A 181 9.04 -44.78 0.51
CA GLN A 181 9.40 -43.81 1.54
C GLN A 181 10.53 -42.91 1.03
N LEU A 182 10.25 -41.60 0.90
CA LEU A 182 11.23 -40.56 0.57
C LEU A 182 12.01 -40.18 1.83
N ARG A 183 12.90 -41.07 2.27
CA ARG A 183 13.60 -40.94 3.56
C ARG A 183 14.50 -39.73 3.60
N HIS A 184 15.19 -39.43 2.50
CA HIS A 184 16.11 -38.30 2.48
C HIS A 184 15.36 -36.96 2.43
N LEU A 185 14.22 -36.89 1.75
CA LEU A 185 13.34 -35.73 1.78
C LEU A 185 12.78 -35.50 3.19
N SER A 186 12.30 -36.58 3.82
CA SER A 186 11.77 -36.57 5.18
C SER A 186 12.79 -36.00 6.17
N THR A 187 14.03 -36.49 6.11
CA THR A 187 15.13 -36.02 6.98
C THR A 187 15.54 -34.58 6.68
N ALA A 188 15.57 -34.18 5.40
CA ALA A 188 15.87 -32.80 5.02
C ALA A 188 14.80 -31.83 5.55
N LEU A 189 13.52 -32.21 5.44
CA LEU A 189 12.39 -31.44 5.97
C LEU A 189 12.43 -31.37 7.50
N ALA A 190 12.64 -32.49 8.20
CA ALA A 190 12.77 -32.52 9.66
C ALA A 190 13.93 -31.63 10.15
N THR A 191 15.06 -31.64 9.45
CA THR A 191 16.22 -30.81 9.77
C THR A 191 15.92 -29.33 9.53
N ALA A 192 15.29 -28.98 8.41
CA ALA A 192 14.94 -27.61 8.09
C ALA A 192 13.87 -27.03 9.04
N CYS A 193 12.98 -27.89 9.56
CA CYS A 193 11.98 -27.51 10.56
C CYS A 193 12.49 -27.50 12.02
N ARG A 194 13.77 -27.84 12.27
CA ARG A 194 14.32 -27.93 13.63
C ARG A 194 14.30 -26.59 14.37
N ALA A 195 14.63 -25.48 13.70
CA ALA A 195 14.55 -24.14 14.30
C ALA A 195 13.09 -23.81 14.69
N LEU A 196 12.14 -24.17 13.82
CA LEU A 196 10.72 -23.94 14.02
C LEU A 196 10.17 -24.69 15.26
N HIS A 197 10.67 -25.89 15.57
CA HIS A 197 10.31 -26.58 16.82
C HIS A 197 10.62 -25.73 18.06
N SER A 198 11.78 -25.10 18.11
CA SER A 198 12.21 -24.30 19.27
C SER A 198 11.42 -22.98 19.40
N GLU A 199 11.09 -22.36 18.27
CA GLU A 199 10.25 -21.15 18.23
C GLU A 199 8.80 -21.45 18.65
N ILE A 200 8.26 -22.60 18.23
CA ILE A 200 6.93 -23.04 18.64
C ILE A 200 6.90 -23.38 20.13
N ASP A 201 7.93 -24.02 20.67
CA ASP A 201 8.01 -24.32 22.11
C ASP A 201 8.05 -23.04 22.96
N LEU A 202 8.82 -22.03 22.53
CA LEU A 202 8.82 -20.71 23.16
C LEU A 202 7.45 -20.05 23.08
N THR A 203 6.81 -20.11 21.91
CA THR A 203 5.47 -19.55 21.68
C THR A 203 4.42 -20.23 22.56
N LEU A 204 4.45 -21.56 22.67
CA LEU A 204 3.59 -22.34 23.56
C LEU A 204 3.79 -21.91 25.01
N ALA A 205 5.03 -21.80 25.49
CA ALA A 205 5.32 -21.36 26.86
C ALA A 205 4.82 -19.93 27.15
N CYS A 206 4.97 -19.01 26.19
CA CYS A 206 4.42 -17.66 26.29
C CYS A 206 2.89 -17.66 26.33
N LEU A 207 2.23 -18.44 25.47
CA LEU A 207 0.77 -18.54 25.41
C LEU A 207 0.19 -19.21 26.66
N GLU A 208 0.82 -20.24 27.20
CA GLU A 208 0.43 -20.86 28.47
C GLU A 208 0.55 -19.88 29.64
N THR A 209 1.62 -19.07 29.65
CA THR A 209 1.80 -18.01 30.66
C THR A 209 0.72 -16.95 30.53
N LEU A 210 0.37 -16.54 29.31
CA LEU A 210 -0.70 -15.58 29.06
C LEU A 210 -2.07 -16.17 29.43
N ALA A 211 -2.32 -17.45 29.15
CA ALA A 211 -3.55 -18.14 29.55
C ALA A 211 -3.75 -18.14 31.06
N LYS A 212 -2.67 -18.33 31.84
CA LYS A 212 -2.71 -18.24 33.32
C LYS A 212 -3.12 -16.87 33.85
N VAL A 213 -2.86 -15.78 33.11
CA VAL A 213 -3.29 -14.42 33.50
C VAL A 213 -4.81 -14.26 33.40
N PHE A 214 -5.45 -14.97 32.45
CA PHE A 214 -6.89 -14.92 32.22
C PHE A 214 -7.66 -16.03 32.94
N ASP A 215 -6.97 -17.02 33.51
CA ASP A 215 -7.57 -18.00 34.40
C ASP A 215 -7.81 -17.36 35.77
N THR A 216 -9.08 -17.17 36.11
CA THR A 216 -9.50 -16.59 37.40
C THR A 216 -9.14 -17.57 38.52
N PRO A 217 -8.57 -17.13 39.66
CA PRO A 217 -8.34 -18.03 40.78
C PRO A 217 -9.69 -18.47 41.35
N VAL A 218 -10.07 -19.72 41.08
CA VAL A 218 -11.22 -20.35 41.75
C VAL A 218 -10.83 -20.59 43.21
N SER A 219 -11.61 -20.03 44.12
CA SER A 219 -11.52 -20.24 45.57
C SER A 219 -11.52 -21.74 45.92
N PRO A 220 -10.74 -22.19 46.92
CA PRO A 220 -10.52 -23.61 47.16
C PRO A 220 -11.74 -24.25 47.85
N ARG A 221 -12.45 -25.13 47.13
CA ARG A 221 -13.18 -26.25 47.71
C ARG A 221 -12.99 -27.49 46.84
N SER A 222 -12.25 -28.45 47.38
CA SER A 222 -12.03 -29.82 46.88
C SER A 222 -13.15 -30.77 47.36
N PRO A 223 -13.13 -32.08 46.99
CA PRO A 223 -13.02 -32.68 45.66
C PRO A 223 -14.21 -33.66 45.41
N ALA A 224 -14.54 -33.97 44.15
CA ALA A 224 -15.37 -35.14 43.84
C ALA A 224 -14.72 -35.95 42.72
N ARG A 225 -14.48 -37.20 43.08
CA ARG A 225 -13.77 -38.26 42.36
C ARG A 225 -14.75 -38.93 41.42
N GLU A 226 -14.57 -38.78 40.11
CA GLU A 226 -15.13 -39.72 39.13
C GLU A 226 -14.00 -40.31 38.30
N GLN A 227 -13.71 -41.58 38.62
CA GLN A 227 -12.90 -42.48 37.82
C GLN A 227 -13.67 -42.81 36.54
N VAL A 228 -13.06 -42.59 35.38
CA VAL A 228 -13.42 -43.30 34.15
C VAL A 228 -12.15 -43.84 33.50
N SER A 229 -12.04 -45.16 33.53
CA SER A 229 -11.03 -45.97 32.84
C SER A 229 -11.23 -45.94 31.32
N PRO A 230 -10.19 -46.24 30.50
CA PRO A 230 -10.27 -46.11 29.04
C PRO A 230 -10.97 -47.33 28.40
N PRO A 231 -11.79 -47.16 27.35
CA PRO A 231 -12.20 -48.28 26.52
C PRO A 231 -11.23 -48.48 25.35
N THR A 232 -10.65 -49.67 25.37
CA THR A 232 -10.31 -50.56 24.24
C THR A 232 -10.74 -50.12 22.83
N ALA A 233 -9.76 -50.12 21.93
CA ALA A 233 -9.91 -50.03 20.48
C ALA A 233 -10.70 -51.21 19.88
N PRO A 234 -11.43 -51.00 18.77
CA PRO A 234 -11.61 -52.01 17.75
C PRO A 234 -10.87 -51.65 16.45
N ARG A 235 -10.19 -52.66 15.90
CA ARG A 235 -9.56 -52.70 14.60
C ARG A 235 -10.55 -52.39 13.47
N GLY A 236 -10.18 -51.45 12.60
CA GLY A 236 -10.63 -51.31 11.21
C GLY A 236 -9.39 -51.08 10.32
N PRO A 237 -9.41 -51.45 9.03
CA PRO A 237 -8.20 -51.61 8.24
C PRO A 237 -7.57 -50.24 7.88
N PRO A 238 -6.23 -50.08 7.92
CA PRO A 238 -5.61 -48.86 7.46
C PRO A 238 -5.49 -48.93 5.94
N HIS A 239 -6.39 -48.23 5.24
CA HIS A 239 -6.14 -47.83 3.87
C HIS A 239 -5.46 -46.46 3.88
N GLY A 240 -4.23 -46.39 3.33
CA GLY A 240 -3.69 -45.14 2.80
C GLY A 240 -2.39 -44.64 3.43
N PHE A 241 -1.27 -45.22 2.99
CA PHE A 241 0.01 -44.57 2.63
C PHE A 241 0.61 -43.42 3.50
N LEU A 242 1.94 -43.58 3.72
CA LEU A 242 2.93 -42.68 4.37
C LEU A 242 3.07 -42.88 5.89
N SER A 243 4.11 -43.64 6.28
CA SER A 243 4.68 -43.54 7.63
C SER A 243 5.48 -42.24 7.67
N SER A 244 4.86 -41.16 8.14
CA SER A 244 5.48 -39.86 8.37
C SER A 244 6.63 -39.95 9.38
N ASP A 245 7.61 -39.05 9.26
CA ASP A 245 8.67 -38.86 10.26
C ASP A 245 8.07 -38.54 11.65
N PRO A 246 8.49 -39.20 12.74
CA PRO A 246 7.99 -38.89 14.08
C PRO A 246 8.24 -37.43 14.49
N ASP A 247 9.31 -36.80 14.00
CA ASP A 247 9.62 -35.39 14.30
C ASP A 247 8.63 -34.44 13.61
N LEU A 248 8.23 -34.73 12.37
CA LEU A 248 7.29 -33.92 11.61
C LEU A 248 5.85 -34.06 12.16
N GLU A 249 5.46 -35.27 12.56
CA GLU A 249 4.18 -35.50 13.26
C GLU A 249 4.13 -34.76 14.60
N LEU A 250 5.24 -34.75 15.35
CA LEU A 250 5.35 -33.97 16.58
C LEU A 250 5.19 -32.46 16.30
N LEU A 251 5.79 -31.95 15.22
CA LEU A 251 5.65 -30.55 14.82
C LEU A 251 4.21 -30.18 14.51
N LEU A 252 3.52 -31.00 13.70
CA LEU A 252 2.12 -30.79 13.34
C LEU A 252 1.21 -30.79 14.57
N ASN A 253 1.46 -31.70 15.53
CA ASN A 253 0.76 -31.72 16.80
C ASN A 253 1.02 -30.45 17.64
N LYS A 254 2.26 -29.94 17.68
CA LYS A 254 2.60 -28.68 18.37
C LYS A 254 1.91 -27.47 17.72
N ILE A 255 1.90 -27.36 16.39
CA ILE A 255 1.21 -26.29 15.65
C ILE A 255 -0.30 -26.34 15.93
N SER A 256 -0.90 -27.54 15.88
CA SER A 256 -2.31 -27.73 16.21
C SER A 256 -2.63 -27.26 17.65
N THR A 257 -1.75 -27.58 18.60
CA THR A 257 -1.87 -27.15 20.01
C THR A 257 -1.79 -25.64 20.16
N VAL A 258 -0.85 -24.97 19.47
CA VAL A 258 -0.75 -23.49 19.43
C VAL A 258 -2.05 -22.88 18.92
N ASN A 259 -2.57 -23.40 17.80
CA ASN A 259 -3.77 -22.86 17.17
C ASN A 259 -5.01 -23.02 18.07
N HIS A 260 -5.12 -24.17 18.76
CA HIS A 260 -6.18 -24.40 19.73
C HIS A 260 -6.05 -23.48 20.96
N LEU A 261 -4.85 -23.28 21.50
CA LEU A 261 -4.60 -22.38 22.62
C LEU A 261 -4.91 -20.93 22.27
N LEU A 262 -4.47 -20.45 21.11
CA LEU A 262 -4.80 -19.11 20.60
C LEU A 262 -6.32 -18.90 20.49
N SER A 263 -7.01 -19.84 19.84
CA SER A 263 -8.47 -19.79 19.68
C SER A 263 -9.21 -19.82 21.03
N SER A 264 -8.71 -20.61 21.99
CA SER A 264 -9.27 -20.65 23.34
C SER A 264 -9.01 -19.35 24.10
N LEU A 265 -7.83 -18.77 23.95
CA LEU A 265 -7.40 -17.56 24.65
C LEU A 265 -8.15 -16.33 24.14
N GLU A 266 -8.33 -16.22 22.82
CA GLU A 266 -9.17 -15.20 22.19
C GLU A 266 -10.59 -15.22 22.77
N LYS A 267 -11.21 -16.41 22.87
CA LYS A 267 -12.53 -16.57 23.48
C LYS A 267 -12.55 -16.19 24.97
N LYS A 268 -11.50 -16.57 25.73
CA LYS A 268 -11.38 -16.22 27.16
C LYS A 268 -11.22 -14.70 27.34
N VAL A 269 -10.35 -14.06 26.56
CA VAL A 269 -10.14 -12.59 26.59
C VAL A 269 -11.41 -11.85 26.23
N LEU A 270 -12.11 -12.28 25.17
CA LEU A 270 -13.38 -11.69 24.76
C LEU A 270 -14.42 -11.78 25.89
N LYS A 271 -14.53 -12.95 26.54
CA LYS A 271 -15.45 -13.16 27.66
C LYS A 271 -15.06 -12.31 28.88
N SER A 272 -13.79 -12.27 29.26
CA SER A 272 -13.30 -11.45 30.38
C SER A 272 -13.50 -9.96 30.15
N LEU A 273 -13.32 -9.47 28.91
CA LEU A 273 -13.60 -8.09 28.55
C LEU A 273 -15.09 -7.78 28.58
N GLN A 274 -15.94 -8.67 28.05
CA GLN A 274 -17.40 -8.53 28.16
C GLN A 274 -17.87 -8.51 29.62
N GLU A 275 -17.31 -9.38 30.47
CA GLU A 275 -17.56 -9.39 31.91
C GLU A 275 -17.08 -8.12 32.61
N MET A 276 -15.93 -7.56 32.22
CA MET A 276 -15.41 -6.31 32.77
C MET A 276 -16.27 -5.10 32.37
N VAL A 277 -16.69 -5.04 31.09
CA VAL A 277 -17.59 -4.01 30.57
C VAL A 277 -18.96 -4.05 31.28
N THR A 278 -19.50 -5.25 31.50
CA THR A 278 -20.77 -5.42 32.24
C THR A 278 -20.64 -5.13 33.72
N ARG A 279 -19.55 -5.51 34.40
CA ARG A 279 -19.31 -5.18 35.83
C ARG A 279 -19.10 -3.69 36.07
N HIS A 280 -18.49 -2.96 35.13
CA HIS A 280 -18.18 -1.53 35.30
C HIS A 280 -19.22 -0.58 34.71
N ASN A 281 -20.38 -1.06 34.23
CA ASN A 281 -21.43 -0.23 33.61
C ASN A 281 -20.88 0.74 32.53
N LEU A 282 -19.82 0.33 31.83
CA LEU A 282 -19.31 1.03 30.65
C LEU A 282 -20.19 0.63 29.45
N ALA A 283 -21.49 0.92 29.55
CA ALA A 283 -22.42 0.60 28.49
C ALA A 283 -22.07 1.42 27.22
N LEU A 284 -21.67 0.72 26.15
CA LEU A 284 -22.08 1.17 24.82
C LEU A 284 -23.63 1.18 24.80
N PRO A 285 -24.28 2.18 24.18
CA PRO A 285 -25.71 2.11 23.94
C PRO A 285 -26.02 0.81 23.20
N SER A 286 -26.83 -0.03 23.83
CA SER A 286 -27.37 -1.26 23.27
C SER A 286 -28.05 -0.94 21.94
N VAL A 287 -27.76 -1.76 20.92
CA VAL A 287 -28.50 -1.85 19.67
C VAL A 287 -29.86 -2.51 19.97
N ALA A 288 -30.69 -1.84 20.77
CA ALA A 288 -32.11 -1.86 20.52
C ALA A 288 -32.31 -0.86 19.38
N ALA A 289 -32.89 -1.30 18.28
CA ALA A 289 -33.27 -0.45 17.17
C ALA A 289 -34.17 0.68 17.69
N ALA A 290 -33.57 1.78 18.10
CA ALA A 290 -34.22 3.07 18.07
C ALA A 290 -34.63 3.26 16.60
N PRO A 291 -35.87 3.71 16.32
CA PRO A 291 -36.19 4.19 14.99
C PRO A 291 -35.06 5.14 14.59
N PRO A 292 -34.54 5.09 13.35
CA PRO A 292 -33.58 6.09 12.91
C PRO A 292 -34.13 7.45 13.34
N PRO A 293 -33.34 8.29 14.05
CA PRO A 293 -33.82 9.60 14.44
C PRO A 293 -34.34 10.22 13.15
N ALA A 294 -35.65 10.49 13.09
CA ALA A 294 -36.32 10.93 11.87
C ALA A 294 -35.42 12.00 11.29
N ALA A 295 -34.76 11.66 10.17
CA ALA A 295 -33.81 12.54 9.55
C ALA A 295 -34.58 13.83 9.39
N ARG A 296 -34.21 14.90 10.11
CA ARG A 296 -34.70 16.21 9.73
C ARG A 296 -34.31 16.29 8.27
N PRO A 297 -35.27 16.27 7.34
CA PRO A 297 -34.91 16.12 5.96
C PRO A 297 -34.01 17.30 5.66
N LEU A 298 -32.85 17.02 5.08
CA LEU A 298 -31.90 18.04 4.62
C LEU A 298 -32.61 19.10 3.76
N ALA A 299 -33.78 18.73 3.22
CA ALA A 299 -34.79 19.57 2.60
C ALA A 299 -34.91 20.93 3.26
N VAL A 300 -35.13 21.06 4.58
CA VAL A 300 -35.50 22.37 5.17
C VAL A 300 -34.54 22.83 6.27
N GLN A 301 -33.80 23.93 6.02
CA GLN A 301 -32.84 24.49 6.97
C GLN A 301 -33.07 25.99 7.21
N SER A 302 -33.08 26.41 8.48
CA SER A 302 -33.36 27.79 8.86
C SER A 302 -32.15 28.51 9.50
N PHE A 303 -31.89 29.73 9.05
CA PHE A 303 -30.78 30.56 9.47
C PHE A 303 -31.29 31.88 10.07
N GLU A 304 -30.93 32.16 11.32
CA GLU A 304 -31.16 33.48 11.89
C GLU A 304 -30.14 34.49 11.35
N VAL A 305 -30.63 35.53 10.68
CA VAL A 305 -29.81 36.58 10.05
C VAL A 305 -30.28 37.97 10.43
N LYS A 306 -29.40 38.96 10.27
CA LYS A 306 -29.73 40.38 10.40
C LYS A 306 -29.93 41.01 9.02
N VAL A 307 -30.95 41.86 8.90
CA VAL A 307 -31.28 42.66 7.72
C VAL A 307 -31.32 44.14 8.11
N GLY A 308 -30.61 44.98 7.36
CA GLY A 308 -30.57 46.43 7.61
C GLY A 308 -29.94 46.79 8.97
N LYS A 309 -30.45 47.85 9.61
CA LYS A 309 -29.83 48.44 10.81
C LYS A 309 -30.03 47.64 12.10
N SER A 310 -31.04 46.77 12.23
CA SER A 310 -31.27 45.93 13.44
C SER A 310 -32.33 44.81 13.30
N GLN A 311 -32.88 44.53 12.12
CA GLN A 311 -33.99 43.56 12.01
C GLN A 311 -33.47 42.12 12.00
N ARG A 312 -33.96 41.26 12.90
CA ARG A 312 -33.68 39.81 12.88
C ARG A 312 -34.76 39.08 12.09
N VAL A 313 -34.32 38.25 11.16
CA VAL A 313 -35.16 37.52 10.21
C VAL A 313 -34.66 36.07 10.19
N ALA A 314 -35.55 35.11 10.03
CA ALA A 314 -35.17 33.74 9.74
C ALA A 314 -35.26 33.50 8.22
N LEU A 315 -34.15 33.05 7.64
CA LEU A 315 -34.06 32.58 6.27
C LEU A 315 -34.14 31.07 6.25
N THR A 316 -35.21 30.53 5.70
CA THR A 316 -35.40 29.09 5.58
C THR A 316 -35.20 28.68 4.14
N VAL A 317 -34.24 27.79 3.88
CA VAL A 317 -34.01 27.19 2.56
C VAL A 317 -34.71 25.83 2.54
N ASP A 318 -35.63 25.66 1.60
CA ASP A 318 -36.25 24.38 1.30
C ASP A 318 -35.74 23.87 -0.06
N VAL A 319 -34.76 22.96 0.02
CA VAL A 319 -34.11 22.31 -1.11
C VAL A 319 -35.10 21.43 -1.88
N GLU A 320 -36.06 20.80 -1.20
CA GLU A 320 -37.01 19.88 -1.83
C GLU A 320 -38.09 20.64 -2.61
N SER A 321 -38.64 21.71 -2.03
CA SER A 321 -39.63 22.55 -2.73
C SER A 321 -39.00 23.59 -3.67
N GLY A 322 -37.69 23.84 -3.58
CA GLY A 322 -37.01 24.80 -4.44
C GLY A 322 -37.27 26.25 -4.03
N THR A 323 -37.46 26.53 -2.74
CA THR A 323 -37.86 27.85 -2.25
C THR A 323 -37.00 28.36 -1.09
N VAL A 324 -36.85 29.68 -1.00
CA VAL A 324 -36.26 30.37 0.15
C VAL A 324 -37.30 31.26 0.79
N THR A 325 -37.58 31.02 2.06
CA THR A 325 -38.62 31.70 2.81
C THR A 325 -38.01 32.66 3.82
N VAL A 326 -38.52 33.89 3.83
CA VAL A 326 -38.03 34.99 4.66
C VAL A 326 -39.09 35.35 5.70
N THR A 327 -38.89 34.93 6.95
CA THR A 327 -39.83 35.20 8.06
C THR A 327 -39.28 36.25 9.03
N LYS A 328 -40.04 37.31 9.27
CA LYS A 328 -39.68 38.36 10.25
C LYS A 328 -40.16 37.95 11.64
N ARG A 329 -39.27 37.98 12.62
CA ARG A 329 -39.65 37.71 14.03
C ARG A 329 -40.29 38.98 14.61
N GLY A 330 -41.59 38.92 14.96
CA GLY A 330 -42.20 39.91 15.87
C GLY A 330 -43.27 40.86 15.32
N SER A 331 -43.99 40.54 14.26
CA SER A 331 -45.32 41.11 13.93
C SER A 331 -45.89 40.36 12.74
N GLY A 332 -47.21 40.32 12.56
CA GLY A 332 -47.94 39.61 11.49
C GLY A 332 -47.66 40.08 10.06
N SER A 333 -46.41 40.37 9.71
CA SER A 333 -45.95 40.63 8.36
C SER A 333 -45.92 39.32 7.55
N PRO A 334 -46.29 39.35 6.26
CA PRO A 334 -46.38 38.17 5.44
C PRO A 334 -45.01 37.49 5.28
N GLU A 335 -45.04 36.16 5.35
CA GLU A 335 -43.95 35.28 4.97
C GLU A 335 -43.67 35.46 3.47
N GLU A 336 -42.44 35.86 3.12
CA GLU A 336 -42.07 36.05 1.72
C GLU A 336 -41.34 34.82 1.21
N VAL A 337 -41.95 34.14 0.25
CA VAL A 337 -41.40 32.94 -0.39
C VAL A 337 -40.77 33.35 -1.71
N ILE A 338 -39.48 33.01 -1.88
CA ILE A 338 -38.68 33.31 -3.05
C ILE A 338 -38.36 31.97 -3.74
N PRO A 339 -39.01 31.63 -4.85
CA PRO A 339 -38.67 30.43 -5.60
C PRO A 339 -37.32 30.55 -6.30
N GLN A 340 -36.69 29.40 -6.55
CA GLN A 340 -35.35 29.26 -7.11
C GLN A 340 -35.16 30.04 -8.43
N ASP A 341 -36.17 30.06 -9.30
CA ASP A 341 -36.15 30.71 -10.62
C ASP A 341 -36.05 32.22 -10.53
N LYS A 342 -36.51 32.80 -9.42
CA LYS A 342 -36.42 34.23 -9.14
C LYS A 342 -35.07 34.63 -8.57
N ILE A 343 -34.20 33.70 -8.17
CA ILE A 343 -32.89 34.03 -7.59
C ILE A 343 -31.87 34.24 -8.71
N LEU A 344 -31.61 35.50 -9.02
CA LEU A 344 -30.71 35.89 -10.10
C LEU A 344 -29.24 35.77 -9.69
N GLN A 345 -28.87 36.32 -8.53
CA GLN A 345 -27.47 36.38 -8.09
C GLN A 345 -27.33 36.27 -6.58
N LEU A 346 -26.20 35.69 -6.16
CA LEU A 346 -25.76 35.61 -4.78
C LEU A 346 -24.34 36.20 -4.66
N ILE A 347 -24.20 37.34 -4.00
CA ILE A 347 -22.94 38.09 -3.91
C ILE A 347 -22.38 37.99 -2.49
N LYS A 348 -21.21 37.38 -2.34
CA LYS A 348 -20.49 37.28 -1.06
C LYS A 348 -19.60 38.49 -0.84
N TYR A 349 -19.69 39.14 0.31
CA TYR A 349 -18.76 40.22 0.67
C TYR A 349 -17.50 39.65 1.32
N GLN A 350 -16.34 40.03 0.78
CA GLN A 350 -15.04 39.66 1.37
C GLN A 350 -14.68 40.54 2.58
N SER A 351 -15.08 41.81 2.56
CA SER A 351 -14.78 42.78 3.63
C SER A 351 -15.59 42.57 4.92
N VAL A 352 -16.76 41.93 4.84
CA VAL A 352 -17.62 41.65 5.99
C VAL A 352 -17.90 40.16 6.06
N GLN A 353 -17.14 39.47 6.91
CA GLN A 353 -17.26 38.04 7.11
C GLN A 353 -18.67 37.70 7.60
N GLY A 354 -19.41 36.92 6.81
CA GLY A 354 -20.82 36.56 7.08
C GLY A 354 -21.87 37.37 6.32
N LYS A 355 -21.52 38.41 5.55
CA LYS A 355 -22.49 39.16 4.74
C LYS A 355 -22.66 38.57 3.34
N VAL A 356 -23.92 38.44 2.90
CA VAL A 356 -24.28 38.06 1.52
C VAL A 356 -25.39 38.97 1.01
N ARG A 357 -25.38 39.27 -0.29
CA ARG A 357 -26.47 39.95 -0.99
C ARG A 357 -27.18 38.97 -1.90
N LEU A 358 -28.48 38.83 -1.71
CA LEU A 358 -29.36 38.06 -2.57
C LEU A 358 -30.06 39.03 -3.53
N VAL A 359 -29.97 38.76 -4.83
CA VAL A 359 -30.62 39.54 -5.89
C VAL A 359 -31.71 38.67 -6.51
N CYS A 360 -32.96 39.13 -6.41
CA CYS A 360 -34.13 38.42 -6.92
C CYS A 360 -34.83 39.20 -8.04
N ALA A 361 -35.41 38.49 -9.01
CA ALA A 361 -36.25 39.06 -10.05
C ALA A 361 -37.60 39.52 -9.47
N ARG A 362 -38.13 40.62 -10.02
CA ARG A 362 -39.48 41.13 -9.71
C ARG A 362 -40.23 41.38 -11.01
N GLU A 363 -41.55 41.25 -10.99
CA GLU A 363 -42.42 41.36 -12.17
C GLU A 363 -42.27 42.70 -12.93
N ASN A 364 -41.90 43.80 -12.25
CA ASN A 364 -41.80 45.15 -12.83
C ASN A 364 -40.39 45.54 -13.33
N GLN A 365 -39.59 44.62 -13.89
CA GLN A 365 -38.22 44.80 -14.42
C GLN A 365 -37.12 45.30 -13.46
N LYS A 366 -37.43 45.85 -12.28
CA LYS A 366 -36.41 46.20 -11.26
C LYS A 366 -36.14 45.00 -10.35
N SER A 367 -34.91 44.48 -10.38
CA SER A 367 -34.43 43.45 -9.46
C SER A 367 -34.44 43.94 -8.00
N LEU A 368 -34.83 43.08 -7.07
CA LEU A 368 -34.78 43.34 -5.64
C LEU A 368 -33.47 42.80 -5.06
N SER A 369 -32.63 43.67 -4.50
CA SER A 369 -31.41 43.25 -3.78
C SER A 369 -31.59 43.39 -2.27
N ARG A 370 -31.27 42.34 -1.51
CA ARG A 370 -31.28 42.36 -0.04
C ARG A 370 -29.97 41.87 0.55
N ASP A 371 -29.47 42.60 1.54
CA ASP A 371 -28.28 42.25 2.29
C ASP A 371 -28.67 41.48 3.56
N PHE A 372 -28.08 40.29 3.73
CA PHE A 372 -28.23 39.45 4.91
C PHE A 372 -26.88 39.28 5.60
N ILE A 373 -26.86 39.44 6.92
CA ILE A 373 -25.67 39.25 7.75
C ILE A 373 -25.88 38.03 8.65
N PHE A 374 -25.08 37.00 8.40
CA PHE A 374 -25.09 35.76 9.16
C PHE A 374 -24.27 35.90 10.45
N PRO A 375 -24.56 35.10 11.49
CA PRO A 375 -23.81 35.12 12.74
C PRO A 375 -22.33 34.73 12.57
N SER A 376 -22.01 33.98 11.52
CA SER A 376 -20.65 33.57 11.20
C SER A 376 -20.47 33.35 9.69
N ALA A 377 -19.22 33.41 9.23
CA ALA A 377 -18.87 33.04 7.86
C ALA A 377 -19.23 31.57 7.55
N ARG A 378 -19.14 30.68 8.55
CA ARG A 378 -19.52 29.26 8.43
C ARG A 378 -21.00 29.11 8.10
N LYS A 379 -21.90 29.77 8.85
CA LYS A 379 -23.35 29.75 8.58
C LYS A 379 -23.70 30.40 7.23
N ARG A 380 -22.98 31.45 6.83
CA ARG A 380 -23.13 32.04 5.49
C ARG A 380 -22.80 31.03 4.39
N GLU A 381 -21.65 30.34 4.51
CA GLU A 381 -21.27 29.32 3.53
C GLU A 381 -22.28 28.17 3.48
N ALA A 382 -22.78 27.72 4.62
CA ALA A 382 -23.83 26.71 4.70
C ALA A 382 -25.08 27.10 3.89
N PHE A 383 -25.57 28.32 4.10
CA PHE A 383 -26.69 28.88 3.33
C PHE A 383 -26.39 28.93 1.82
N CYS A 384 -25.19 29.35 1.43
CA CYS A 384 -24.80 29.41 0.01
C CYS A 384 -24.76 28.02 -0.63
N GLN A 385 -24.25 27.01 0.09
CA GLN A 385 -24.19 25.63 -0.37
C GLN A 385 -25.59 25.03 -0.54
N LEU A 386 -26.51 25.27 0.40
CA LEU A 386 -27.90 24.82 0.29
C LEU A 386 -28.63 25.48 -0.87
N LEU A 387 -28.45 26.79 -1.07
CA LEU A 387 -28.98 27.51 -2.23
C LEU A 387 -28.47 26.94 -3.55
N GLN A 388 -27.20 26.58 -3.60
CA GLN A 388 -26.60 25.98 -4.79
C GLN A 388 -27.14 24.57 -5.03
N LEU A 389 -27.25 23.74 -3.98
CA LEU A 389 -27.84 22.41 -4.06
C LEU A 389 -29.28 22.49 -4.56
N MET A 390 -30.07 23.41 -4.01
CA MET A 390 -31.43 23.71 -4.46
C MET A 390 -31.45 24.12 -5.93
N ARG A 391 -30.52 24.99 -6.37
CA ARG A 391 -30.41 25.37 -7.79
C ARG A 391 -30.12 24.18 -8.69
N ILE A 392 -29.22 23.28 -8.30
CA ILE A 392 -28.85 22.09 -9.08
C ILE A 392 -30.01 21.11 -9.15
N GLN A 393 -30.69 20.87 -8.03
CA GLN A 393 -31.80 19.92 -7.97
C GLN A 393 -33.02 20.37 -8.81
N HIS A 394 -33.25 21.69 -8.88
CA HIS A 394 -34.38 22.27 -9.62
C HIS A 394 -33.98 22.87 -10.96
N SER A 395 -32.70 22.79 -11.35
CA SER A 395 -32.29 23.12 -12.71
C SER A 395 -32.68 21.97 -13.63
N ASN A 396 -33.54 22.22 -14.60
CA ASN A 396 -33.84 21.27 -15.70
C ASN A 396 -32.66 21.11 -16.68
N LEU A 397 -31.43 21.19 -16.19
CA LEU A 397 -30.22 21.10 -17.00
C LEU A 397 -29.74 19.64 -17.00
N ASP A 398 -29.54 19.08 -18.19
CA ASP A 398 -28.96 17.74 -18.35
C ASP A 398 -27.50 17.67 -17.85
N GLU A 399 -26.82 18.83 -17.81
CA GLU A 399 -25.44 18.99 -17.36
C GLU A 399 -25.33 19.90 -16.13
N PRO A 400 -24.53 19.51 -15.11
CA PRO A 400 -24.32 20.34 -13.94
C PRO A 400 -23.41 21.54 -14.27
N GLU A 401 -23.86 22.77 -14.00
CA GLU A 401 -23.01 23.97 -14.13
C GLU A 401 -21.87 24.02 -13.11
N LEU A 402 -22.03 23.38 -11.95
CA LEU A 402 -21.03 23.33 -10.89
C LEU A 402 -20.98 21.94 -10.26
N ILE A 403 -19.78 21.49 -9.90
CA ILE A 403 -19.56 20.24 -9.15
C ILE A 403 -18.84 20.53 -7.84
N SER A 404 -19.05 19.66 -6.87
CA SER A 404 -18.39 19.67 -5.57
C SER A 404 -17.30 18.59 -5.52
N VAL A 405 -16.06 18.99 -5.22
CA VAL A 405 -14.91 18.09 -5.12
C VAL A 405 -14.37 18.10 -3.70
N TYR A 406 -14.27 16.92 -3.10
CA TYR A 406 -13.56 16.69 -1.85
C TYR A 406 -12.13 16.24 -2.12
N VAL A 407 -11.16 16.78 -1.38
CA VAL A 407 -9.76 16.33 -1.42
C VAL A 407 -9.30 16.03 0.00
N GLY A 408 -8.90 14.79 0.24
CA GLY A 408 -8.32 14.34 1.50
C GLY A 408 -6.89 13.87 1.31
N THR A 409 -5.99 14.25 2.21
CA THR A 409 -4.64 13.68 2.31
C THR A 409 -4.41 13.16 3.72
N TRP A 410 -3.84 11.97 3.85
CA TRP A 410 -3.51 11.38 5.14
C TRP A 410 -2.27 10.48 5.08
N ASN A 411 -1.24 10.85 5.83
CA ASN A 411 -0.14 9.95 6.15
C ASN A 411 -0.58 9.01 7.28
N MET A 412 -0.69 7.71 6.97
CA MET A 412 -1.23 6.69 7.86
C MET A 412 -0.20 6.12 8.84
N GLY A 413 1.08 6.48 8.72
CA GLY A 413 2.12 6.00 9.63
C GLY A 413 2.31 4.48 9.61
N SER A 414 2.01 3.83 8.48
CA SER A 414 1.99 2.36 8.31
C SER A 414 0.99 1.61 9.21
N ALA A 415 0.09 2.32 9.89
CA ALA A 415 -0.94 1.74 10.74
C ALA A 415 -2.25 1.53 9.97
N PRO A 416 -3.04 0.50 10.31
CA PRO A 416 -4.38 0.33 9.75
C PRO A 416 -5.30 1.50 10.16
N PRO A 417 -6.27 1.86 9.30
CA PRO A 417 -7.17 2.97 9.60
C PRO A 417 -8.13 2.66 10.75
N PRO A 418 -8.65 3.69 11.45
CA PRO A 418 -9.70 3.48 12.43
C PRO A 418 -10.99 2.99 11.74
N ARG A 419 -11.91 2.40 12.51
CA ARG A 419 -13.17 1.86 11.97
C ARG A 419 -14.06 2.89 11.28
N SER A 420 -13.86 4.18 11.53
CA SER A 420 -14.68 5.25 10.98
C SER A 420 -13.83 6.40 10.48
N LEU A 421 -14.09 6.81 9.23
CA LEU A 421 -13.53 8.00 8.60
C LEU A 421 -14.51 9.19 8.60
N ALA A 422 -15.58 9.13 9.40
CA ALA A 422 -16.70 10.07 9.34
C ALA A 422 -16.26 11.53 9.43
N SER A 423 -15.41 11.88 10.39
CA SER A 423 -14.93 13.25 10.58
C SER A 423 -14.12 13.74 9.38
N TRP A 424 -13.24 12.90 8.86
CA TRP A 424 -12.39 13.23 7.73
C TRP A 424 -13.21 13.46 6.47
N LEU A 425 -14.06 12.50 6.09
CA LEU A 425 -14.87 12.54 4.86
C LEU A 425 -16.00 13.60 4.89
N THR A 426 -16.28 14.20 6.05
CA THR A 426 -17.27 15.28 6.22
C THR A 426 -16.64 16.63 6.61
N SER A 427 -15.29 16.75 6.50
CA SER A 427 -14.54 17.97 6.83
C SER A 427 -14.83 18.51 8.24
N ARG A 428 -14.95 17.62 9.22
CA ARG A 428 -15.12 17.94 10.65
C ARG A 428 -13.78 17.85 11.37
N GLY A 429 -13.49 18.84 12.20
CA GLY A 429 -12.23 18.93 12.93
C GLY A 429 -11.86 20.38 13.22
N LEU A 430 -10.59 20.71 12.99
CA LEU A 430 -10.04 22.04 13.20
C LEU A 430 -9.92 22.83 11.89
N GLY A 431 -9.80 24.16 11.99
CA GLY A 431 -9.62 25.05 10.86
C GLY A 431 -10.91 25.35 10.09
N ARG A 432 -10.82 25.41 8.75
CA ARG A 432 -11.96 25.75 7.88
C ARG A 432 -12.81 24.51 7.58
N THR A 433 -13.67 24.20 8.53
CA THR A 433 -14.62 23.07 8.48
C THR A 433 -15.97 23.47 7.88
N GLN A 434 -16.74 22.47 7.43
CA GLN A 434 -18.15 22.65 7.06
C GLN A 434 -19.04 22.94 8.27
N ASP A 435 -20.23 23.48 8.00
CA ASP A 435 -21.28 23.63 9.01
C ASP A 435 -21.96 22.28 9.25
N GLU A 436 -22.52 22.08 10.43
CA GLU A 436 -23.22 20.84 10.77
C GLU A 436 -24.40 20.57 9.81
N THR A 437 -25.09 21.63 9.39
CA THR A 437 -26.25 21.56 8.48
C THR A 437 -25.89 21.10 7.07
N THR A 438 -24.64 21.31 6.63
CA THR A 438 -24.18 20.93 5.28
C THR A 438 -23.20 19.76 5.27
N SER A 439 -22.71 19.33 6.44
CA SER A 439 -21.72 18.26 6.58
C SER A 439 -22.16 16.88 6.05
N CYS A 440 -23.45 16.68 5.81
CA CYS A 440 -24.02 15.48 5.22
C CYS A 440 -24.42 15.67 3.74
N ILE A 441 -24.12 16.82 3.13
CA ILE A 441 -24.28 16.99 1.69
C ILE A 441 -23.16 16.20 0.99
N PRO A 442 -23.50 15.20 0.15
CA PRO A 442 -22.50 14.40 -0.54
C PRO A 442 -21.79 15.20 -1.63
N HIS A 443 -20.46 15.12 -1.67
CA HIS A 443 -19.65 15.68 -2.76
C HIS A 443 -19.80 14.85 -4.05
N ASP A 444 -19.67 15.48 -5.21
CA ASP A 444 -19.79 14.79 -6.50
C ASP A 444 -18.58 13.90 -6.78
N ILE A 445 -17.40 14.36 -6.37
CA ILE A 445 -16.11 13.66 -6.50
C ILE A 445 -15.38 13.66 -5.16
N TYR A 446 -14.81 12.51 -4.79
CA TYR A 446 -13.87 12.36 -3.68
C TYR A 446 -12.49 11.96 -4.23
N VAL A 447 -11.47 12.76 -3.93
CA VAL A 447 -10.07 12.48 -4.23
C VAL A 447 -9.35 12.21 -2.92
N ILE A 448 -8.88 10.97 -2.73
CA ILE A 448 -8.28 10.50 -1.49
C ILE A 448 -6.83 10.12 -1.73
N GLY A 449 -5.91 10.94 -1.25
CA GLY A 449 -4.49 10.68 -1.20
C GLY A 449 -4.09 10.10 0.16
N THR A 450 -3.27 9.06 0.16
CA THR A 450 -2.66 8.51 1.38
C THR A 450 -1.18 8.28 1.19
N GLN A 451 -0.41 8.43 2.26
CA GLN A 451 1.01 8.08 2.33
C GLN A 451 1.21 7.07 3.46
N GLU A 452 2.27 6.25 3.36
CA GLU A 452 2.53 5.19 4.34
C GLU A 452 1.31 4.30 4.58
N ASN A 453 0.51 4.05 3.54
CA ASN A 453 -0.66 3.20 3.60
C ASN A 453 -0.24 1.73 3.52
N SER A 454 -0.44 0.99 4.61
CA SER A 454 -0.08 -0.43 4.73
C SER A 454 -1.14 -1.40 4.20
N LEU A 455 -2.34 -0.93 3.87
CA LEU A 455 -3.41 -1.78 3.35
C LEU A 455 -3.16 -2.17 1.89
N GLY A 456 -3.74 -3.29 1.44
CA GLY A 456 -3.80 -3.62 0.03
C GLY A 456 -4.64 -2.61 -0.77
N ASP A 457 -4.38 -2.48 -2.06
CA ASP A 457 -5.12 -1.58 -2.96
C ASP A 457 -6.63 -1.85 -2.95
N ARG A 458 -7.01 -3.13 -3.10
CA ARG A 458 -8.42 -3.56 -3.05
C ARG A 458 -9.06 -3.27 -1.70
N GLU A 459 -8.38 -3.62 -0.61
CA GLU A 459 -8.88 -3.44 0.75
C GLU A 459 -9.12 -1.97 1.08
N TRP A 460 -8.20 -1.10 0.67
CA TRP A 460 -8.33 0.33 0.86
C TRP A 460 -9.52 0.92 0.11
N VAL A 461 -9.70 0.52 -1.15
CA VAL A 461 -10.83 0.95 -1.97
C VAL A 461 -12.16 0.46 -1.40
N GLU A 462 -12.25 -0.82 -1.02
CA GLU A 462 -13.45 -1.39 -0.40
C GLU A 462 -13.81 -0.66 0.89
N PHE A 463 -12.82 -0.37 1.73
CA PHE A 463 -13.01 0.39 2.97
C PHE A 463 -13.51 1.82 2.73
N LEU A 464 -12.95 2.53 1.74
CA LEU A 464 -13.41 3.87 1.35
C LEU A 464 -14.84 3.85 0.82
N CYS A 465 -15.15 2.92 -0.09
CA CYS A 465 -16.49 2.76 -0.65
C CYS A 465 -17.52 2.43 0.45
N ALA A 466 -17.20 1.51 1.36
CA ALA A 466 -18.08 1.17 2.49
C ALA A 466 -18.29 2.34 3.45
N SER A 467 -17.23 3.12 3.72
CA SER A 467 -17.30 4.32 4.54
C SER A 467 -18.22 5.38 3.92
N LEU A 468 -18.05 5.67 2.63
CA LEU A 468 -18.89 6.63 1.91
C LEU A 468 -20.34 6.15 1.79
N LYS A 469 -20.56 4.86 1.52
CA LYS A 469 -21.91 4.26 1.51
C LYS A 469 -22.60 4.42 2.87
N THR A 470 -21.88 4.17 3.96
CA THR A 470 -22.42 4.30 5.32
C THR A 470 -22.75 5.76 5.66
N LEU A 471 -21.92 6.71 5.25
CA LEU A 471 -22.09 8.12 5.60
C LEU A 471 -23.12 8.84 4.72
N MET A 472 -23.16 8.51 3.43
CA MET A 472 -23.90 9.27 2.42
C MET A 472 -25.06 8.49 1.80
N ALA A 473 -25.21 7.20 2.10
CA ALA A 473 -26.16 6.29 1.46
C ALA A 473 -26.02 6.24 -0.08
N ILE A 474 -24.81 6.48 -0.60
CA ILE A 474 -24.50 6.49 -2.03
C ILE A 474 -23.39 5.48 -2.32
N ASP A 475 -23.61 4.66 -3.34
CA ASP A 475 -22.63 3.72 -3.88
C ASP A 475 -21.69 4.42 -4.87
N TYR A 476 -20.66 5.10 -4.36
CA TYR A 476 -19.67 5.78 -5.21
C TYR A 476 -18.94 4.80 -6.14
N ARG A 477 -18.58 5.29 -7.33
CA ARG A 477 -17.84 4.56 -8.37
C ARG A 477 -16.39 4.98 -8.35
N VAL A 478 -15.48 4.01 -8.38
CA VAL A 478 -14.05 4.27 -8.52
C VAL A 478 -13.75 4.61 -9.98
N VAL A 479 -13.13 5.76 -10.19
CA VAL A 479 -12.73 6.27 -11.51
C VAL A 479 -11.28 5.90 -11.79
N ALA A 480 -10.42 6.09 -10.81
CA ALA A 480 -8.99 5.84 -10.93
C ALA A 480 -8.39 5.46 -9.56
N LEU A 481 -7.38 4.59 -9.61
CA LEU A 481 -6.51 4.26 -8.50
C LEU A 481 -5.07 4.30 -9.05
N GLN A 482 -4.20 5.04 -8.40
CA GLN A 482 -2.77 5.01 -8.68
C GLN A 482 -2.01 4.78 -7.37
N CYS A 483 -1.07 3.84 -7.43
CA CYS A 483 -0.23 3.45 -6.31
C CYS A 483 1.25 3.61 -6.70
N LEU A 484 2.05 4.10 -5.76
CA LEU A 484 3.51 4.11 -5.82
C LEU A 484 4.02 3.75 -4.42
N TRP A 485 4.43 2.49 -4.23
CA TRP A 485 4.74 1.91 -2.93
C TRP A 485 3.58 2.06 -1.93
N SER A 486 3.75 2.88 -0.90
CA SER A 486 2.74 3.16 0.13
C SER A 486 2.02 4.49 -0.09
N ILE A 487 2.30 5.19 -1.21
CA ILE A 487 1.58 6.38 -1.66
C ILE A 487 0.45 5.94 -2.59
N LYS A 488 -0.78 6.29 -2.26
CA LYS A 488 -1.97 5.92 -3.05
C LYS A 488 -2.87 7.12 -3.27
N ILE A 489 -3.42 7.24 -4.47
CA ILE A 489 -4.49 8.18 -4.78
C ILE A 489 -5.68 7.43 -5.37
N VAL A 490 -6.87 7.68 -4.82
CA VAL A 490 -8.15 7.11 -5.26
C VAL A 490 -9.09 8.24 -5.65
N VAL A 491 -9.69 8.14 -6.83
CA VAL A 491 -10.74 9.06 -7.28
C VAL A 491 -12.06 8.30 -7.32
N LEU A 492 -13.03 8.77 -6.55
CA LEU A 492 -14.39 8.23 -6.50
C LEU A 492 -15.40 9.28 -6.97
N VAL A 493 -16.47 8.85 -7.63
CA VAL A 493 -17.50 9.73 -8.20
C VAL A 493 -18.90 9.20 -7.88
N LYS A 494 -19.90 10.08 -7.75
CA LYS A 494 -21.31 9.67 -7.72
C LYS A 494 -21.68 8.87 -9.00
N PRO A 495 -22.56 7.85 -8.89
CA PRO A 495 -23.00 7.06 -10.04
C PRO A 495 -23.52 7.87 -11.23
N GLU A 496 -24.24 8.96 -10.98
CA GLU A 496 -24.82 9.82 -12.00
C GLU A 496 -23.78 10.50 -12.90
N HIS A 497 -22.57 10.76 -12.39
CA HIS A 497 -21.50 11.39 -13.16
C HIS A 497 -20.58 10.37 -13.84
N GLN A 498 -20.78 9.06 -13.62
CA GLN A 498 -19.89 8.02 -14.15
C GLN A 498 -19.75 8.09 -15.68
N ARG A 499 -20.84 8.37 -16.40
CA ARG A 499 -20.84 8.48 -17.87
C ARG A 499 -20.30 9.81 -18.38
N ARG A 500 -20.15 10.80 -17.50
CA ARG A 500 -19.64 12.14 -17.83
C ARG A 500 -18.11 12.19 -17.79
N ILE A 501 -17.47 11.22 -17.14
CA ILE A 501 -16.01 11.16 -17.04
C ILE A 501 -15.43 10.41 -18.24
N SER A 502 -14.47 11.04 -18.90
CA SER A 502 -13.69 10.48 -20.01
C SER A 502 -12.22 10.89 -19.89
N HIS A 503 -11.34 10.31 -20.70
CA HIS A 503 -9.91 10.66 -20.76
C HIS A 503 -9.17 10.55 -19.41
N VAL A 504 -9.43 9.47 -18.67
CA VAL A 504 -8.76 9.18 -17.40
C VAL A 504 -7.31 8.79 -17.65
N HIS A 505 -6.36 9.52 -17.04
CA HIS A 505 -4.93 9.24 -17.10
C HIS A 505 -4.36 9.18 -15.69
N THR A 506 -3.43 8.25 -15.45
CA THR A 506 -2.70 8.12 -14.19
C THR A 506 -1.20 8.09 -14.46
N SER A 507 -0.42 8.60 -13.51
CA SER A 507 1.04 8.62 -13.58
C SER A 507 1.62 8.63 -12.17
N SER A 508 2.87 8.20 -12.03
CA SER A 508 3.64 8.26 -10.79
C SER A 508 5.09 8.62 -11.07
N VAL A 509 5.72 9.35 -10.15
CA VAL A 509 7.11 9.81 -10.29
C VAL A 509 7.85 9.40 -9.03
N LYS A 510 8.98 8.70 -9.17
CA LYS A 510 9.82 8.35 -8.02
C LYS A 510 10.78 9.50 -7.73
N THR A 511 10.80 9.99 -6.49
CA THR A 511 11.70 11.07 -6.08
C THR A 511 12.75 10.53 -5.11
N GLY A 512 13.83 9.96 -5.65
CA GLY A 512 14.94 9.39 -4.90
C GLY A 512 16.28 9.85 -5.46
N ILE A 513 17.20 10.28 -4.60
CA ILE A 513 18.58 10.61 -4.98
C ILE A 513 19.46 9.39 -4.68
N ALA A 514 20.38 9.06 -5.59
CA ALA A 514 21.36 7.98 -5.42
C ALA A 514 20.76 6.58 -5.16
N ASN A 515 19.79 6.15 -5.97
CA ASN A 515 19.15 4.82 -5.89
C ASN A 515 18.55 4.45 -4.51
N THR A 516 18.36 5.43 -3.61
CA THR A 516 17.36 5.27 -2.57
C THR A 516 16.01 5.33 -3.27
N LEU A 517 15.46 4.15 -3.61
CA LEU A 517 14.03 3.94 -3.77
C LEU A 517 13.40 4.17 -2.38
N GLY A 518 13.51 5.40 -1.87
CA GLY A 518 12.81 5.83 -0.67
C GLY A 518 11.32 5.85 -0.97
N THR A 519 10.49 5.78 0.05
CA THR A 519 9.03 5.87 -0.04
C THR A 519 8.51 7.22 -0.58
N GLY A 520 9.37 8.09 -1.11
CA GLY A 520 9.04 9.41 -1.65
C GLY A 520 8.76 9.40 -3.15
N GLY A 521 7.70 10.10 -3.57
CA GLY A 521 7.24 10.17 -4.96
C GLY A 521 6.04 11.08 -5.15
#